data_AF-A0A3B9MDM0-F1
#
_entry.id   AF-A0A3B9MDM0-F1
#
_cell.length_a   1.000
_cell.length_b   1.000
_cell.length_c   1.000
_cell.angle_alpha   90.00
_cell.angle_beta   90.00
_cell.angle_gamma   90.00
#
_symmetry.space_group_name_H-M   'P 1'
#
loop_
_entity.id
_entity.type
_entity.pdbx_description
1 polymer ?
#
loop_
_entity_poly.entity_id
_entity_poly.type
_entity_poly.pdbx_seq_one_letter_code
_entity_poly.pdbx_strand_id
1 'polypeptide(L)'
;GYWHTERGEEAAAEEAAVWAHDLAFASFPDERQRGTADYNLGCFYAVRGRAEQAIPYLRSGIELNPGLREWARTDSDLEPIRSTLELVQLLA
;
A
#
# COMPACT_ATOMS: atom_id res chain seq x y z
N GLY A 1 -13.75 26.56 10.18
CA GLY A 1 -12.31 26.27 10.13
C GLY A 1 -12.10 24.88 10.67
N TYR A 2 -11.83 23.92 9.79
CA TYR A 2 -11.57 22.50 10.12
C TYR A 2 -10.29 21.97 9.45
N TRP A 3 -9.64 22.81 8.62
CA TRP A 3 -8.56 22.41 7.70
C TRP A 3 -7.25 21.96 8.36
N HIS A 4 -7.01 22.31 9.63
CA HIS A 4 -5.75 21.97 10.32
C HIS A 4 -5.80 20.61 11.01
N THR A 5 -6.98 20.17 11.47
CA THR A 5 -7.13 18.92 12.22
C THR A 5 -7.08 17.72 11.28
N GLU A 6 -7.85 17.75 10.18
CA GLU A 6 -7.90 16.65 9.21
C GLU A 6 -6.54 16.39 8.54
N ARG A 7 -5.81 17.45 8.18
CA ARG A 7 -4.46 17.32 7.61
C ARG A 7 -3.44 16.80 8.63
N GLY A 8 -3.59 17.17 9.89
CA GLY A 8 -2.73 16.67 10.97
C GLY A 8 -2.97 15.19 11.25
N GLU A 9 -4.24 14.77 11.24
CA GLU A 9 -4.63 13.36 11.39
C GLU A 9 -4.16 12.51 10.22
N GLU A 10 -4.23 13.03 8.99
CA GLU A 10 -3.75 12.33 7.80
C GLU A 10 -2.23 12.15 7.82
N ALA A 11 -1.47 13.19 8.19
CA ALA A 11 -0.02 13.11 8.31
C ALA A 11 0.40 12.12 9.41
N ALA A 12 -0.25 12.15 10.58
CA ALA A 12 0.02 11.21 11.66
C ALA A 12 -0.30 9.76 11.26
N ALA A 13 -1.37 9.55 10.48
CA ALA A 13 -1.71 8.23 9.97
C ALA A 13 -0.65 7.71 8.97
N GLU A 14 -0.11 8.59 8.12
CA GLU A 14 0.95 8.26 7.17
C GLU A 14 2.26 7.91 7.89
N GLU A 15 2.66 8.72 8.87
CA GLU A 15 3.82 8.42 9.73
C GLU A 15 3.68 7.07 10.45
N ALA A 16 2.50 6.77 10.99
CA ALA A 16 2.24 5.50 11.65
C ALA A 16 2.31 4.30 10.68
N ALA A 17 1.79 4.44 9.46
CA ALA A 17 1.84 3.40 8.45
C ALA A 17 3.28 3.12 7.98
N VAL A 18 4.07 4.17 7.75
CA VAL A 18 5.49 4.06 7.40
C VAL A 18 6.29 3.42 8.55
N TRP A 19 6.04 3.84 9.80
CA TRP A 19 6.71 3.24 10.95
C TRP A 19 6.42 1.74 11.08
N ALA A 20 5.16 1.34 10.90
CA ALA A 20 4.77 -0.07 10.96
C ALA A 20 5.42 -0.90 9.85
N HIS A 21 5.50 -0.33 8.63
CA HIS A 21 6.22 -0.91 7.51
C HIS A 21 7.71 -1.11 7.84
N ASP A 22 8.40 -0.07 8.31
CA ASP A 22 9.83 -0.12 8.62
C ASP A 22 10.15 -1.13 9.72
N LEU A 23 9.29 -1.19 10.74
CA LEU A 23 9.40 -2.19 11.79
C LEU A 23 9.26 -3.62 11.24
N ALA A 24 8.35 -3.85 10.30
CA ALA A 24 8.19 -5.15 9.65
C ALA A 24 9.45 -5.55 8.87
N PHE A 25 10.04 -4.63 8.11
CA PHE A 25 11.28 -4.87 7.37
C PHE A 25 12.48 -5.16 8.29
N ALA A 26 12.56 -4.48 9.43
CA ALA A 26 13.60 -4.70 10.42
C ALA A 26 13.44 -6.02 11.18
N SER A 27 12.19 -6.45 11.42
CA SER A 27 11.88 -7.62 12.26
C SER A 27 11.83 -8.93 11.48
N PHE A 28 11.44 -8.89 10.20
CA PHE A 28 11.21 -10.09 9.40
C PHE A 28 12.27 -10.24 8.30
N PRO A 29 13.09 -11.31 8.34
CA PRO A 29 14.03 -11.61 7.27
C PRO A 29 13.37 -12.30 6.07
N ASP A 30 12.14 -12.80 6.22
CA ASP A 30 11.41 -13.51 5.17
C ASP A 30 10.88 -12.55 4.10
N GLU A 31 11.17 -12.87 2.84
CA GLU A 31 10.78 -12.03 1.69
C GLU A 31 9.26 -11.94 1.54
N ARG A 32 8.51 -13.00 1.81
CA ARG A 32 7.04 -12.95 1.69
C ARG A 32 6.42 -12.03 2.73
N GLN A 33 6.95 -12.03 3.96
CA GLN A 33 6.53 -11.11 5.01
C GLN A 33 6.85 -9.65 4.64
N ARG A 34 8.02 -9.39 4.05
CA ARG A 34 8.35 -8.06 3.50
C ARG A 34 7.42 -7.65 2.36
N GLY A 35 7.09 -8.59 1.46
CA GLY A 35 6.13 -8.35 0.39
C GLY A 35 4.73 -7.99 0.92
N THR A 36 4.29 -8.64 2.00
CA THR A 36 3.04 -8.27 2.68
C THR A 36 3.12 -6.88 3.32
N ALA A 37 4.26 -6.50 3.89
CA ALA A 37 4.45 -5.16 4.48
C ALA A 37 4.41 -4.06 3.39
N ASP A 38 5.13 -4.26 2.28
CA ASP A 38 5.06 -3.39 1.11
C ASP A 38 3.62 -3.26 0.61
N TYR A 39 2.94 -4.39 0.40
CA TYR A 39 1.56 -4.39 -0.09
C TYR A 39 0.60 -3.62 0.83
N ASN A 40 0.72 -3.79 2.15
CA ASN A 40 -0.10 -3.07 3.12
C ASN A 40 0.14 -1.55 3.08
N LEU A 41 1.39 -1.11 2.91
CA LEU A 41 1.69 0.31 2.73
C LEU A 41 1.15 0.83 1.38
N GLY A 42 1.19 -0.01 0.34
CA GLY A 42 0.50 0.24 -0.92
C GLY A 42 -1.01 0.45 -0.75
N CYS A 43 -1.69 -0.43 -0.01
CA CYS A 43 -3.11 -0.29 0.31
C CYS A 43 -3.41 0.98 1.10
N PHE A 44 -2.55 1.37 2.05
CA PHE A 44 -2.69 2.64 2.77
C PHE A 44 -2.78 3.84 1.81
N TYR A 45 -1.93 3.89 0.77
CA TYR A 45 -2.02 4.96 -0.23
C TYR A 45 -3.21 4.78 -1.17
N ALA A 46 -3.54 3.53 -1.53
CA ALA A 46 -4.64 3.20 -2.42
C ALA A 46 -6.01 3.66 -1.87
N VAL A 47 -6.30 3.41 -0.58
CA VAL A 47 -7.58 3.83 0.03
C VAL A 47 -7.77 5.36 0.06
N ARG A 48 -6.67 6.11 -0.07
CA ARG A 48 -6.65 7.58 -0.16
C ARG A 48 -6.64 8.10 -1.60
N GLY A 49 -6.75 7.21 -2.60
CA GLY A 49 -6.68 7.57 -4.01
C GLY A 49 -5.30 7.99 -4.49
N ARG A 50 -4.26 7.81 -3.67
CA ARG A 50 -2.87 8.24 -3.95
C ARG A 50 -2.15 7.18 -4.79
N ALA A 51 -2.61 6.97 -6.02
CA ALA A 51 -2.12 5.91 -6.90
C ALA A 51 -0.61 5.98 -7.14
N GLU A 52 -0.06 7.18 -7.36
CA GLU A 52 1.39 7.39 -7.60
C GLU A 52 2.25 6.87 -6.44
N GLN A 53 1.78 7.03 -5.19
CA GLN A 53 2.45 6.50 -4.00
C GLN A 53 2.18 5.00 -3.82
N ALA A 54 0.96 4.54 -4.11
CA ALA A 54 0.56 3.14 -3.90
C ALA A 54 1.29 2.15 -4.81
N ILE A 55 1.38 2.44 -6.11
CA ILE A 55 1.82 1.49 -7.14
C ILE A 55 3.23 0.92 -6.91
N PRO A 56 4.26 1.71 -6.55
CA PRO A 56 5.59 1.17 -6.26
C PRO A 56 5.58 0.12 -5.16
N TYR A 57 4.84 0.35 -4.07
CA TYR A 57 4.72 -0.59 -2.96
C TYR A 57 3.90 -1.82 -3.33
N LEU A 58 2.77 -1.66 -4.03
CA LEU A 58 1.98 -2.82 -4.51
C LEU A 58 2.80 -3.72 -5.45
N ARG A 59 3.62 -3.11 -6.32
CA ARG A 59 4.52 -3.85 -7.22
C ARG A 59 5.58 -4.62 -6.44
N SER A 60 6.31 -3.96 -5.55
CA SER A 60 7.32 -4.60 -4.69
C SER A 60 6.70 -5.74 -3.87
N GLY A 61 5.51 -5.49 -3.30
CA GLY A 61 4.76 -6.48 -2.55
C GLY A 61 4.45 -7.75 -3.36
N ILE A 62 3.95 -7.58 -4.59
CA ILE A 62 3.66 -8.69 -5.51
C ILE A 62 4.93 -9.40 -5.98
N GLU A 63 6.04 -8.69 -6.19
CA GLU A 63 7.32 -9.28 -6.58
C GLU A 63 7.89 -10.18 -5.47
N LEU A 64 7.84 -9.71 -4.22
CA LEU A 64 8.32 -10.43 -3.04
C LEU A 64 7.36 -11.52 -2.55
N ASN A 65 6.05 -11.33 -2.76
CA ASN A 65 5.00 -12.28 -2.42
C ASN A 65 4.00 -12.42 -3.58
N PRO A 66 4.30 -13.27 -4.59
CA PRO A 66 3.47 -13.42 -5.79
C PRO A 66 2.00 -13.82 -5.54
N GLY A 67 1.70 -14.42 -4.38
CA GLY A 67 0.32 -14.74 -4.00
C GLY A 67 -0.57 -13.51 -3.82
N LEU A 68 0.02 -12.34 -3.58
CA LEU A 68 -0.71 -11.08 -3.43
C LEU A 68 -1.34 -10.60 -4.74
N ARG A 69 -0.84 -11.03 -5.92
CA ARG A 69 -1.43 -10.63 -7.20
C ARG A 69 -2.89 -11.06 -7.30
N GLU A 70 -3.21 -12.30 -6.93
CA GLU A 70 -4.58 -12.80 -6.99
C GLU A 70 -5.46 -12.14 -5.93
N TRP A 71 -4.93 -11.89 -4.74
CA TRP A 71 -5.62 -11.13 -3.70
C TRP A 71 -5.98 -9.70 -4.17
N ALA A 72 -5.02 -9.00 -4.78
CA ALA A 72 -5.18 -7.64 -5.27
C ALA A 72 -6.31 -7.48 -6.30
N ARG A 73 -6.65 -8.53 -7.05
CA ARG A 73 -7.77 -8.48 -8.01
C ARG A 73 -9.11 -8.21 -7.32
N THR A 74 -9.26 -8.64 -6.07
CA THR A 74 -10.52 -8.55 -5.29
C THR A 74 -10.43 -7.65 -4.07
N ASP A 75 -9.25 -7.12 -3.77
CA ASP A 75 -9.01 -6.28 -2.60
C ASP A 75 -9.81 -4.97 -2.70
N SER A 76 -10.66 -4.70 -1.70
CA SER A 76 -11.48 -3.49 -1.64
C SER A 76 -10.66 -2.23 -1.40
N ASP A 77 -9.48 -2.35 -0.79
CA ASP A 77 -8.60 -1.22 -0.51
C ASP A 77 -8.05 -0.59 -1.79
N LEU A 78 -8.03 -1.37 -2.87
CA LEU A 78 -7.60 -0.93 -4.20
C LEU A 78 -8.73 -0.32 -5.03
N GLU A 79 -9.98 -0.33 -4.55
CA GLU A 79 -11.13 0.23 -5.27
C GLU A 79 -10.90 1.66 -5.76
N PRO A 80 -10.36 2.60 -4.96
CA PRO A 80 -10.19 3.99 -5.40
C PRO A 80 -9.19 4.15 -6.55
N ILE A 81 -8.32 3.16 -6.78
CA ILE A 81 -7.30 3.19 -7.84
C ILE A 81 -7.49 2.07 -8.88
N ARG A 82 -8.60 1.31 -8.81
CA ARG A 82 -8.82 0.10 -9.64
C ARG A 82 -8.80 0.37 -11.14
N SER A 83 -9.21 1.57 -11.56
CA SER A 83 -9.26 2.00 -12.95
C SER A 83 -7.97 2.66 -13.45
N THR A 84 -6.94 2.80 -12.60
CA THR A 84 -5.65 3.36 -13.03
C THR A 84 -4.94 2.42 -13.99
N LEU A 85 -4.29 2.98 -15.01
CA LEU A 85 -3.61 2.20 -16.03
C LEU A 85 -2.51 1.33 -15.40
N GLU A 86 -1.80 1.89 -14.44
CA GLU A 86 -0.69 1.27 -13.74
C GLU A 86 -1.12 0.04 -12.94
N LEU A 87 -2.25 0.12 -12.21
CA LEU A 87 -2.76 -1.02 -11.47
C LEU A 87 -3.30 -2.11 -12.42
N VAL A 88 -4.02 -1.71 -13.47
CA VAL A 88 -4.50 -2.65 -14.50
C VAL A 88 -3.33 -3.40 -15.13
N GLN A 89 -2.23 -2.72 -15.46
CA GLN A 89 -1.03 -3.34 -16.01
C GLN A 89 -0.30 -4.23 -15.01
N LEU A 90 -0.26 -3.86 -13.73
CA LEU A 90 0.38 -4.66 -12.68
C LEU A 90 -0.34 -6.00 -12.45
N LEU A 91 -1.67 -6.00 -12.60
CA LEU A 91 -2.54 -7.15 -12.37
C LEU A 91 -2.90 -7.92 -13.64
N ALA A 92 -2.49 -7.45 -14.83
CA ALA A 92 -2.63 -8.21 -16.07
C ALA A 92 -1.83 -9.53 -15.99
#